data_AF-A0A7V9AKM2-F1
#
_entry.id   AF-A0A7V9AKM2-F1
#
_cell.length_a   1.000
_cell.length_b   1.000
_cell.length_c   1.000
_cell.angle_alpha   90.00
_cell.angle_beta   90.00
_cell.angle_gamma   90.00
#
_symmetry.space_group_name_H-M   'P 1'
#
loop_
_entity.id
_entity.type
_entity.pdbx_description
1 polymer ?
#
loop_
_entity_poly.entity_id
_entity_poly.type
_entity_poly.pdbx_seq_one_letter_code
_entity_poly.pdbx_strand_id
1 'polypeptide(L)'
;TGTADEMMRMMDAGALIETSCAAENYDVAFIDQTIPHHEMAIVASESALERAVHPEIDNIAKEVIDAQQAEIVELELIRVELTGAATPQATPAT
;
A
#
# COMPACT_ATOMS: atom_id res chain seq x y z
N THR A 1 -10.66 25.78 -0.01
CA THR A 1 -11.22 25.01 -1.15
C THR A 1 -10.78 23.56 -0.97
N GLY A 2 -11.57 22.74 -0.29
CA GLY A 2 -11.08 21.43 0.18
C GLY A 2 -12.21 20.47 0.51
N THR A 3 -13.08 20.18 -0.45
CA THR A 3 -14.19 19.24 -0.23
C THR A 3 -14.41 18.30 -1.40
N ALA A 4 -14.32 18.77 -2.65
CA ALA A 4 -14.57 17.92 -3.82
C ALA A 4 -13.43 16.94 -4.11
N ASP A 5 -12.17 17.38 -4.05
CA ASP A 5 -10.99 16.56 -4.36
C ASP A 5 -10.70 15.53 -3.25
N GLU A 6 -11.06 15.87 -2.00
CA GLU A 6 -10.94 14.99 -0.83
C GLU A 6 -12.11 14.00 -0.76
N MET A 7 -13.35 14.44 -1.04
CA MET A 7 -14.47 13.51 -1.24
C MET A 7 -14.22 12.58 -2.43
N MET A 8 -13.62 13.05 -3.53
CA MET A 8 -13.30 12.21 -4.68
C MET A 8 -12.26 11.14 -4.31
N ARG A 9 -11.22 11.47 -3.52
CA ARG A 9 -10.26 10.48 -2.98
C ARG A 9 -10.89 9.49 -2.00
N MET A 10 -11.79 9.94 -1.12
CA MET A 10 -12.52 9.04 -0.20
C MET A 10 -13.51 8.13 -0.94
N MET A 11 -14.16 8.63 -2.00
CA MET A 11 -15.02 7.83 -2.87
C MET A 11 -14.21 6.79 -3.66
N ASP A 12 -12.97 7.12 -4.04
CA ASP A 12 -12.07 6.19 -4.72
C ASP A 12 -11.61 5.06 -3.78
N ALA A 13 -11.23 5.38 -2.53
CA ALA A 13 -10.93 4.36 -1.52
C ALA A 13 -12.13 3.43 -1.25
N GLY A 14 -13.35 3.99 -1.19
CA GLY A 14 -14.57 3.19 -1.06
C GLY A 14 -14.81 2.28 -2.28
N ALA A 15 -14.62 2.79 -3.48
CA ALA A 15 -14.76 2.02 -4.72
C ALA A 15 -13.70 0.91 -4.85
N LEU A 16 -12.46 1.15 -4.40
CA LEU A 16 -11.39 0.15 -4.35
C LEU A 16 -11.74 -0.99 -3.38
N ILE A 17 -12.27 -0.66 -2.20
CA ILE A 17 -12.72 -1.66 -1.21
C ILE A 17 -13.89 -2.48 -1.76
N GLU A 18 -14.90 -1.85 -2.37
CA GLU A 18 -16.02 -2.55 -2.99
C GLU A 18 -15.55 -3.49 -4.11
N THR A 19 -14.61 -3.04 -4.94
CA THR A 19 -14.02 -3.84 -6.02
C THR A 19 -13.28 -5.07 -5.46
N SER A 20 -12.52 -4.91 -4.39
CA SER A 20 -11.85 -6.03 -3.70
C SER A 20 -12.85 -7.02 -3.13
N CYS A 21 -13.87 -6.54 -2.40
CA CYS A 21 -14.90 -7.40 -1.82
C CYS A 21 -15.71 -8.18 -2.87
N ALA A 22 -15.79 -7.67 -4.10
CA ALA A 22 -16.45 -8.33 -5.21
C ALA A 22 -15.54 -9.26 -6.03
N ALA A 23 -14.23 -9.31 -5.75
CA ALA A 23 -13.28 -10.13 -6.48
C ALA A 23 -13.51 -11.63 -6.24
N GLU A 24 -13.32 -12.44 -7.30
CA GLU A 24 -13.45 -13.90 -7.23
C GLU A 24 -12.44 -14.52 -6.25
N ASN A 25 -11.24 -13.95 -6.19
CA ASN A 25 -10.24 -14.26 -5.16
C ASN A 25 -9.92 -12.98 -4.38
N TYR A 26 -10.56 -12.84 -3.22
CA TYR A 26 -10.38 -11.69 -2.34
C TYR A 26 -8.93 -11.55 -1.85
N ASP A 27 -8.24 -12.65 -1.56
CA ASP A 27 -6.86 -12.62 -1.05
C ASP A 27 -5.90 -12.06 -2.11
N VAL A 28 -6.08 -12.45 -3.38
CA VAL A 28 -5.30 -11.88 -4.50
C VAL A 28 -5.61 -10.39 -4.68
N ALA A 29 -6.88 -9.99 -4.60
CA ALA A 29 -7.25 -8.57 -4.71
C ALA A 29 -6.69 -7.73 -3.54
N PHE A 30 -6.69 -8.28 -2.34
CA PHE A 30 -6.09 -7.66 -1.17
C PHE A 30 -4.57 -7.50 -1.35
N ILE A 31 -3.86 -8.55 -1.80
CA ILE A 31 -2.42 -8.49 -2.06
C ILE A 31 -2.08 -7.46 -3.14
N ASP A 32 -2.81 -7.48 -4.27
CA ASP A 32 -2.59 -6.59 -5.42
C ASP A 32 -2.76 -5.10 -5.05
N GLN A 33 -3.53 -4.79 -4.02
CA GLN A 33 -3.69 -3.42 -3.50
C GLN A 33 -2.75 -3.10 -2.34
N THR A 34 -2.43 -4.08 -1.49
CA THR A 34 -1.66 -3.87 -0.27
C THR A 34 -0.18 -3.66 -0.55
N ILE A 35 0.40 -4.40 -1.51
CA ILE A 35 1.80 -4.20 -1.91
C ILE A 35 2.08 -2.75 -2.35
N PRO A 36 1.35 -2.16 -3.33
CA PRO A 36 1.61 -0.77 -3.72
C PRO A 36 1.27 0.24 -2.61
N HIS A 37 0.27 -0.05 -1.76
CA HIS A 37 0.01 0.76 -0.57
C HIS A 37 1.21 0.78 0.39
N HIS A 38 1.85 -0.37 0.59
CA HIS A 38 3.05 -0.47 1.41
C HIS A 38 4.26 0.24 0.82
N GLU A 39 4.49 0.10 -0.49
CA GLU A 39 5.56 0.83 -1.19
C GLU A 39 5.41 2.36 -1.02
N MET A 40 4.18 2.89 -1.11
CA MET A 40 3.92 4.31 -0.86
C MET A 40 4.25 4.73 0.59
N ALA A 41 3.92 3.88 1.57
CA ALA A 41 4.21 4.16 2.98
C ALA A 41 5.71 4.11 3.27
N ILE A 42 6.46 3.22 2.62
CA ILE A 42 7.93 3.18 2.68
C ILE A 42 8.52 4.50 2.16
N VAL A 43 8.11 4.96 0.97
CA VAL A 43 8.58 6.25 0.40
C VAL A 43 8.25 7.44 1.31
N ALA A 44 7.06 7.44 1.92
CA ALA A 44 6.66 8.47 2.88
C ALA A 44 7.53 8.42 4.15
N SER A 45 7.91 7.23 4.59
CA SER A 45 8.74 7.01 5.79
C SER A 45 10.19 7.39 5.53
N GLU A 46 10.75 7.07 4.37
CA GLU A 46 12.06 7.56 3.93
C GLU A 46 12.10 9.11 3.92
N SER A 47 11.04 9.74 3.40
CA SER A 47 10.91 11.20 3.45
C SER A 47 10.84 11.75 4.88
N ALA A 48 10.27 10.99 5.82
CA ALA A 48 10.23 11.36 7.23
C ALA A 48 11.61 11.26 7.88
N LEU A 49 12.42 10.25 7.54
CA LEU A 49 13.81 10.12 8.04
C LEU A 49 14.69 11.30 7.63
N GLU A 50 14.41 11.92 6.47
CA GLU A 50 15.15 13.09 6.00
C GLU A 50 14.69 14.41 6.63
N ARG A 51 13.43 14.50 7.05
CA ARG A 51 12.74 15.79 7.29
C ARG A 51 12.10 15.93 8.68
N ALA A 52 11.92 14.83 9.41
CA ALA A 52 11.28 14.86 10.72
C ALA A 52 12.15 15.61 11.74
N VAL A 53 11.49 16.43 12.55
CA VAL A 53 12.12 17.16 13.66
C VAL A 53 11.94 16.41 14.98
N HIS A 54 10.87 15.62 15.09
CA HIS A 54 10.53 14.86 16.29
C HIS A 54 11.12 13.45 16.22
N PRO A 55 11.92 13.02 17.22
CA PRO A 55 12.56 11.71 17.21
C PRO A 55 11.55 10.55 17.25
N GLU A 56 10.35 10.77 17.76
CA GLU A 56 9.27 9.77 17.74
C GLU A 56 8.84 9.44 16.30
N ILE A 57 8.83 10.43 15.40
CA ILE A 57 8.48 10.23 13.98
C ILE A 57 9.59 9.49 13.23
N ASP A 58 10.85 9.76 13.56
CA ASP A 58 11.99 9.02 13.01
C ASP A 58 11.95 7.53 13.40
N ASN A 59 11.60 7.23 14.67
CA ASN A 59 11.42 5.84 15.12
C ASN A 59 10.25 5.16 14.41
N ILE A 60 9.09 5.83 14.32
CA ILE A 60 7.92 5.30 13.61
C ILE A 60 8.27 5.02 12.14
N ALA A 61 9.00 5.92 11.48
CA ALA A 61 9.39 5.74 10.08
C ALA A 61 10.28 4.50 9.89
N LYS A 62 11.24 4.24 10.79
CA LYS A 62 12.07 3.02 10.76
C LYS A 62 11.22 1.76 10.94
N GLU A 63 10.34 1.77 11.95
CA GLU A 63 9.44 0.64 12.22
C GLU A 63 8.51 0.34 11.04
N VAL A 64 7.98 1.38 10.38
CA VAL A 64 7.15 1.23 9.18
C VAL A 64 7.94 0.61 8.04
N ILE A 65 9.17 1.09 7.77
CA ILE A 65 10.01 0.55 6.69
C ILE A 65 10.29 -0.93 6.92
N ASP A 66 10.75 -1.28 8.12
CA ASP A 66 11.12 -2.65 8.45
C ASP A 66 9.92 -3.60 8.36
N ALA A 67 8.76 -3.20 8.93
CA ALA A 67 7.57 -4.02 8.92
C ALA A 67 7.00 -4.21 7.51
N GLN A 68 6.82 -3.11 6.77
CA GLN A 68 6.14 -3.17 5.48
C GLN A 68 7.02 -3.81 4.39
N GLN A 69 8.35 -3.71 4.51
CA GLN A 69 9.25 -4.46 3.62
C GLN A 69 9.14 -5.97 3.84
N ALA A 70 8.98 -6.41 5.09
CA ALA A 70 8.77 -7.83 5.42
C ALA A 70 7.39 -8.30 4.92
N GLU A 71 6.34 -7.52 5.14
CA GLU A 71 4.98 -7.83 4.68
C GLU A 71 4.91 -7.93 3.15
N ILE A 72 5.61 -7.07 2.39
CA ILE A 72 5.69 -7.18 0.93
C ILE A 72 6.23 -8.55 0.51
N VAL A 73 7.32 -9.03 1.13
CA VAL A 73 7.92 -10.33 0.81
C VAL A 73 6.95 -11.48 1.11
N GLU A 74 6.26 -11.43 2.24
CA GLU A 74 5.26 -12.44 2.60
C GLU A 74 4.09 -12.46 1.61
N LEU A 75 3.57 -11.28 1.26
CA LEU A 75 2.45 -11.15 0.32
C LEU A 75 2.83 -11.60 -1.10
N GLU A 76 4.05 -11.31 -1.56
CA GLU A 76 4.56 -11.81 -2.86
C GLU A 76 4.63 -13.35 -2.88
N LEU A 77 5.10 -13.98 -1.81
CA LEU A 77 5.16 -15.43 -1.70
C LEU A 77 3.76 -16.06 -1.72
N ILE A 78 2.83 -15.53 -0.92
CA ILE A 78 1.44 -15.99 -0.89
C ILE A 78 0.79 -15.82 -2.27
N ARG A 79 1.06 -14.71 -2.95
CA ARG A 79 0.51 -14.48 -4.29
C ARG A 79 0.99 -15.49 -5.32
N VAL A 80 2.27 -15.85 -5.28
CA VAL A 80 2.82 -16.90 -6.14
C VAL A 80 2.18 -18.24 -5.81
N GLU A 81 1.95 -18.56 -4.53
CA GLU A 81 1.23 -19.78 -4.12
C GLU A 81 -0.20 -19.81 -4.67
N LEU A 82 -0.93 -18.70 -4.62
CA LEU A 82 -2.33 -18.60 -5.06
C LEU A 82 -2.50 -18.60 -6.59
N THR A 83 -1.56 -18.01 -7.33
CA THR A 83 -1.74 -17.70 -8.76
C THR A 83 -0.72 -18.36 -9.69
N GLY A 84 0.40 -18.84 -9.14
CA GLY A 84 1.58 -19.24 -9.92
C GLY A 84 2.36 -18.07 -10.52
N ALA A 85 2.03 -16.82 -10.19
CA ALA A 85 2.63 -15.61 -10.75
C ALA A 85 2.90 -14.54 -9.69
N ALA A 86 3.98 -13.77 -9.90
CA ALA A 86 4.29 -12.58 -9.11
C ALA A 86 3.27 -11.45 -9.37
N THR A 87 3.23 -10.48 -8.47
CA THR A 87 2.33 -9.32 -8.52
C THR A 87 2.57 -8.48 -9.78
N PRO A 88 1.51 -8.11 -10.53
CA PRO A 88 1.61 -7.10 -11.55
C PRO A 88 2.11 -5.81 -10.92
N GLN A 89 3.22 -5.28 -11.42
CA GLN A 89 3.72 -4.00 -10.99
C GLN A 89 2.67 -2.94 -11.31
N ALA A 90 2.34 -2.07 -10.34
CA ALA A 90 1.40 -0.99 -10.57
C ALA A 90 1.91 -0.15 -11.75
N THR A 91 1.12 -0.06 -12.83
CA THR A 91 1.41 0.87 -13.91
C THR A 91 1.38 2.29 -13.33
N PRO A 92 2.39 3.14 -13.59
CA PRO A 92 2.34 4.52 -13.13
C PRO A 92 1.09 5.16 -13.72
N ALA A 93 0.25 5.73 -12.85
CA ALA A 93 -0.86 6.57 -13.28
C ALA A 93 -0.26 7.68 -14.17
N THR A 94 -0.74 7.76 -15.42
CA THR A 94 -0.37 8.80 -16.38
C THR A 94 -0.96 10.14 -15.99
#